data_AF-A0A1D2QSK3-F1
#
_entry.id   AF-A0A1D2QSK3-F1
#
_cell.length_a   1.000
_cell.length_b   1.000
_cell.length_c   1.000
_cell.angle_alpha   90.00
_cell.angle_beta   90.00
_cell.angle_gamma   90.00
#
_symmetry.space_group_name_H-M   'P 1'
#
loop_
_entity.id
_entity.type
_entity.pdbx_description
1 polymer ?
#
loop_
_entity_poly.entity_id
_entity_poly.type
_entity_poly.pdbx_seq_one_letter_code
_entity_poly.pdbx_strand_id
1 'polypeptide(L)'
;MSEYTNYLANLQNRAKVIATEDIHSDQGVLLAKSGAEFNKKIYDNILKFKLLKPLEDSIAISNQLNAKSVYNRISQFIYTDPSLNAINESLGDKLVLQKCCLQLEKYPLLLQKLTVLSLEMREVFDQAILSSYLSYICGLTNQENQQTINEYFLAGLSHDIGLLHIDRYILNKKETLTADEWRKIQSHPIIGYEILKRIDNFPKKVSNAVLEHHENIDGTGYPRAKRSQDISHLGQAISLVDNVIAIYNKKFKPLNRSLRGLIPILQINMHSYFPEEISLILRTLKQVPESTIEEYATTIVNELVVHVKKEQDYVQRIIEEMIKVNKTIGLRHNDNEVSATQNIANNIIMIAHSAGLSDSNYNFWLQEIGHMESQSLYNEIEDTRLMLDEVVYHLQTYQKAASVFISKNSDNGIAKKIQSIINQFETTKRPSPSQALVAHWKSLQDKKITK
;
A
#
# COMPACT_ATOMS: atom_id res chain seq x y z
N MET A 1 -17.61 -3.14 -21.19
CA MET A 1 -18.28 -4.27 -20.50
C MET A 1 -17.61 -4.43 -19.16
N SER A 2 -18.33 -4.56 -18.04
CA SER A 2 -17.69 -4.50 -16.73
C SER A 2 -16.98 -5.82 -16.40
N GLU A 3 -15.69 -5.75 -16.07
CA GLU A 3 -14.91 -6.89 -15.59
C GLU A 3 -15.55 -7.56 -14.35
N TYR A 4 -16.33 -6.78 -13.58
CA TYR A 4 -17.17 -7.28 -12.49
C TYR A 4 -18.09 -8.45 -12.91
N THR A 5 -18.61 -8.43 -14.14
CA THR A 5 -19.44 -9.53 -14.67
C THR A 5 -18.63 -10.81 -14.83
N ASN A 6 -17.36 -10.70 -15.26
CA ASN A 6 -16.44 -11.84 -15.36
C ASN A 6 -16.13 -12.42 -13.97
N TYR A 7 -15.91 -11.55 -12.97
CA TYR A 7 -15.75 -11.98 -11.58
C TYR A 7 -16.97 -12.74 -11.06
N LEU A 8 -18.19 -12.28 -11.34
CA LEU A 8 -19.42 -12.98 -10.97
C LEU A 8 -19.54 -14.34 -11.66
N ALA A 9 -19.20 -14.42 -12.95
CA ALA A 9 -19.22 -15.67 -13.72
C ALA A 9 -18.32 -16.76 -13.09
N ASN A 10 -17.18 -16.35 -12.51
CA ASN A 10 -16.24 -17.24 -11.86
C ASN A 10 -16.70 -17.76 -10.48
N LEU A 11 -17.75 -17.16 -9.90
CA LEU A 11 -18.28 -17.58 -8.60
C LEU A 11 -19.04 -18.91 -8.64
N GLN A 12 -19.42 -19.45 -9.81
CA GLN A 12 -20.37 -20.57 -9.96
C GLN A 12 -20.08 -21.81 -9.07
N ASN A 13 -18.81 -22.05 -8.71
CA ASN A 13 -18.40 -23.18 -7.87
C ASN A 13 -18.31 -22.86 -6.37
N ARG A 14 -18.52 -21.59 -5.97
CA ARG A 14 -18.23 -21.07 -4.62
C ARG A 14 -19.38 -20.28 -4.02
N ALA A 15 -20.18 -19.62 -4.85
CA ALA A 15 -21.40 -18.95 -4.47
C ALA A 15 -22.41 -18.97 -5.61
N LYS A 16 -23.68 -19.09 -5.26
CA LYS A 16 -24.79 -18.95 -6.20
C LYS A 16 -25.06 -17.47 -6.45
N VAL A 17 -25.23 -17.11 -7.71
CA VAL A 17 -25.69 -15.78 -8.12
C VAL A 17 -27.12 -15.94 -8.63
N ILE A 18 -28.05 -15.19 -8.06
CA ILE A 18 -29.49 -15.32 -8.33
C ILE A 18 -30.01 -13.98 -8.83
N ALA A 19 -30.76 -13.98 -9.93
CA ALA A 19 -31.50 -12.79 -10.38
C ALA A 19 -32.57 -12.41 -9.34
N THR A 20 -32.53 -11.18 -8.83
CA THR A 20 -33.57 -10.66 -7.91
C THR A 20 -34.80 -10.17 -8.67
N GLU A 21 -34.64 -9.85 -9.95
CA GLU A 21 -35.68 -9.38 -10.86
C GLU A 21 -35.37 -9.85 -12.31
N ASP A 22 -36.27 -9.57 -13.24
CA ASP A 22 -36.01 -9.88 -14.65
C ASP A 22 -34.91 -8.97 -15.23
N ILE A 23 -33.84 -9.58 -15.74
CA ILE A 23 -32.68 -8.89 -16.30
C ILE A 23 -32.88 -8.71 -17.80
N HIS A 24 -32.85 -7.47 -18.25
CA HIS A 24 -33.05 -7.10 -19.64
C HIS A 24 -31.83 -6.40 -20.26
N SER A 25 -31.65 -6.56 -21.56
CA SER A 25 -30.76 -5.70 -22.34
C SER A 25 -31.32 -4.27 -22.43
N ASP A 26 -30.50 -3.30 -22.83
CA ASP A 26 -30.96 -1.93 -23.14
C ASP A 26 -31.94 -1.89 -24.33
N GLN A 27 -31.93 -2.94 -25.16
CA GLN A 27 -32.92 -3.20 -26.22
C GLN A 27 -34.19 -3.96 -25.77
N GLY A 28 -34.35 -4.25 -24.47
CA GLY A 28 -35.55 -4.92 -23.94
C GLY A 28 -35.59 -6.45 -24.10
N VAL A 29 -34.50 -7.09 -24.49
CA VAL A 29 -34.41 -8.56 -24.56
C VAL A 29 -34.27 -9.13 -23.14
N LEU A 30 -35.13 -10.08 -22.76
CA LEU A 30 -35.02 -10.80 -21.48
C LEU A 30 -33.81 -11.76 -21.51
N LEU A 31 -32.87 -11.53 -20.61
CA LEU A 31 -31.61 -12.28 -20.49
C LEU A 31 -31.64 -13.31 -19.35
N ALA A 32 -32.32 -12.98 -18.24
CA ALA A 32 -32.56 -13.89 -17.13
C ALA A 32 -33.88 -13.53 -16.43
N LYS A 33 -34.63 -14.54 -15.98
CA LYS A 33 -35.85 -14.34 -15.18
C LYS A 33 -35.52 -14.15 -13.70
N SER A 34 -36.36 -13.41 -12.98
CA SER A 34 -36.33 -13.34 -11.52
C SER A 34 -36.32 -14.74 -10.91
N GLY A 35 -35.48 -14.95 -9.89
CA GLY A 35 -35.25 -16.24 -9.23
C GLY A 35 -34.33 -17.20 -9.99
N ALA A 36 -33.89 -16.87 -11.21
CA ALA A 36 -32.97 -17.71 -11.95
C ALA A 36 -31.58 -17.72 -11.30
N GLU A 37 -31.08 -18.92 -10.97
CA GLU A 37 -29.68 -19.14 -10.61
C GLU A 37 -28.83 -19.08 -11.88
N PHE A 38 -27.79 -18.24 -11.85
CA PHE A 38 -26.94 -18.02 -13.01
C PHE A 38 -26.09 -19.26 -13.30
N ASN A 39 -26.10 -19.67 -14.56
CA ASN A 39 -25.23 -20.69 -15.11
C ASN A 39 -24.42 -20.11 -16.28
N LYS A 40 -23.48 -20.89 -16.83
CA LYS A 40 -22.65 -20.46 -17.97
C LYS A 40 -23.45 -19.85 -19.12
N LYS A 41 -24.60 -20.44 -19.48
CA LYS A 41 -25.45 -19.93 -20.57
C LYS A 41 -26.03 -18.55 -20.27
N ILE A 42 -26.46 -18.30 -19.04
CA ILE A 42 -26.97 -16.99 -18.61
C ILE A 42 -25.85 -15.95 -18.67
N TYR A 43 -24.65 -16.27 -18.17
CA TYR A 43 -23.50 -15.37 -18.26
C TYR A 43 -23.08 -15.08 -19.71
N ASP A 44 -22.96 -16.12 -20.54
CA ASP A 44 -22.62 -15.98 -21.96
C ASP A 44 -23.65 -15.11 -22.71
N ASN A 45 -24.92 -15.15 -22.30
CA ASN A 45 -25.94 -14.25 -22.83
C ASN A 45 -25.77 -12.83 -22.30
N ILE A 46 -25.62 -12.63 -20.99
CA ILE A 46 -25.41 -11.31 -20.40
C ILE A 46 -24.19 -10.60 -20.98
N LEU A 47 -23.09 -11.32 -21.18
CA LEU A 47 -21.86 -10.79 -21.79
C LEU A 47 -22.00 -10.39 -23.26
N LYS A 48 -23.09 -10.76 -23.96
CA LYS A 48 -23.31 -10.35 -25.36
C LYS A 48 -24.08 -9.04 -25.49
N PHE A 49 -24.77 -8.61 -24.44
CA PHE A 49 -25.67 -7.48 -24.49
C PHE A 49 -25.25 -6.38 -23.53
N LYS A 50 -25.53 -5.14 -23.91
CA LYS A 50 -25.52 -4.04 -22.95
C LYS A 50 -26.79 -4.14 -22.10
N LEU A 51 -26.65 -4.04 -20.78
CA LEU A 51 -27.76 -4.18 -19.85
C LEU A 51 -28.53 -2.87 -19.68
N LEU A 52 -29.83 -2.98 -19.41
CA LEU A 52 -30.71 -1.84 -19.12
C LEU A 52 -30.24 -1.05 -17.88
N LYS A 53 -29.75 -1.77 -16.87
CA LYS A 53 -29.13 -1.22 -15.66
C LYS A 53 -27.94 -2.09 -15.23
N PRO A 54 -27.05 -1.59 -14.36
CA PRO A 54 -25.90 -2.35 -13.88
C PRO A 54 -26.31 -3.70 -13.29
N LEU A 55 -25.55 -4.75 -13.60
CA LEU A 55 -25.90 -6.13 -13.22
C LEU A 55 -26.01 -6.30 -11.70
N GLU A 56 -25.14 -5.61 -10.96
CA GLU A 56 -25.13 -5.61 -9.50
C GLU A 56 -26.46 -5.20 -8.86
N ASP A 57 -27.29 -4.42 -9.55
CA ASP A 57 -28.57 -3.94 -9.03
C ASP A 57 -29.67 -5.02 -9.10
N SER A 58 -29.45 -6.08 -9.88
CA SER A 58 -30.44 -7.12 -10.22
C SER A 58 -30.04 -8.52 -9.76
N ILE A 59 -29.05 -8.63 -8.86
CA ILE A 59 -28.55 -9.93 -8.41
C ILE A 59 -28.40 -9.99 -6.89
N ALA A 60 -28.50 -11.21 -6.36
CA ALA A 60 -28.09 -11.57 -5.00
C ALA A 60 -27.03 -12.67 -5.04
N ILE A 61 -26.15 -12.69 -4.06
CA ILE A 61 -25.09 -13.70 -3.93
C ILE A 61 -25.37 -14.53 -2.67
N SER A 62 -25.41 -15.86 -2.80
CA SER A 62 -25.60 -16.74 -1.64
C SER A 62 -24.43 -16.62 -0.66
N ASN A 63 -24.70 -16.73 0.64
CA ASN A 63 -23.68 -16.61 1.69
C ASN A 63 -22.93 -15.26 1.63
N GLN A 64 -23.64 -14.20 1.26
CA GLN A 64 -23.11 -12.83 1.28
C GLN A 64 -22.51 -12.52 2.65
N LEU A 65 -21.40 -11.77 2.63
CA LEU A 65 -20.85 -11.20 3.84
C LEU A 65 -21.90 -10.34 4.54
N ASN A 66 -21.88 -10.41 5.85
CA ASN A 66 -22.67 -9.62 6.78
C ASN A 66 -21.77 -9.06 7.89
N ALA A 67 -22.32 -8.20 8.75
CA ALA A 67 -21.63 -7.58 9.88
C ALA A 67 -20.86 -8.60 10.72
N LYS A 68 -21.47 -9.75 11.02
CA LYS A 68 -20.85 -10.81 11.84
C LYS A 68 -19.64 -11.42 11.14
N SER A 69 -19.75 -11.74 9.85
CA SER A 69 -18.64 -12.32 9.09
C SER A 69 -17.46 -11.36 8.94
N VAL A 70 -17.72 -10.06 8.73
CA VAL A 70 -16.66 -9.03 8.66
C VAL A 70 -16.00 -8.85 10.01
N TYR A 71 -16.78 -8.72 11.09
CA TYR A 71 -16.25 -8.65 12.46
C TYR A 71 -15.39 -9.86 12.81
N ASN A 72 -15.84 -11.08 12.45
CA ASN A 72 -15.09 -12.30 12.68
C ASN A 72 -13.77 -12.32 11.91
N ARG A 73 -13.76 -11.84 10.66
CA ARG A 73 -12.52 -11.74 9.87
C ARG A 73 -11.54 -10.75 10.49
N ILE A 74 -12.00 -9.56 10.90
CA ILE A 74 -11.17 -8.58 11.62
C ILE A 74 -10.62 -9.20 12.92
N SER A 75 -11.50 -9.82 13.71
CA SER A 75 -11.10 -10.49 14.97
C SER A 75 -10.03 -11.56 14.73
N GLN A 76 -10.18 -12.35 13.66
CA GLN A 76 -9.17 -13.33 13.29
C GLN A 76 -7.80 -12.67 13.02
N PHE A 77 -7.75 -11.57 12.27
CA PHE A 77 -6.51 -10.83 12.06
C PHE A 77 -5.92 -10.33 13.38
N ILE A 78 -6.75 -9.71 14.23
CA ILE A 78 -6.33 -9.19 15.54
C ILE A 78 -5.69 -10.29 16.37
N TYR A 79 -6.33 -11.46 16.51
CA TYR A 79 -5.86 -12.51 17.41
C TYR A 79 -4.77 -13.42 16.82
N THR A 80 -4.51 -13.34 15.51
CA THR A 80 -3.42 -14.12 14.87
C THR A 80 -2.15 -13.32 14.66
N ASP A 81 -2.23 -11.99 14.68
CA ASP A 81 -1.08 -11.10 14.54
C ASP A 81 -0.76 -10.44 15.89
N PRO A 82 0.40 -10.74 16.52
CA PRO A 82 0.77 -10.16 17.81
C PRO A 82 0.79 -8.63 17.82
N SER A 83 1.10 -8.01 16.67
CA SER A 83 1.11 -6.55 16.59
C SER A 83 -0.30 -5.97 16.65
N LEU A 84 -1.24 -6.59 15.93
CA LEU A 84 -2.64 -6.17 15.94
C LEU A 84 -3.30 -6.46 17.28
N ASN A 85 -2.97 -7.59 17.92
CA ASN A 85 -3.43 -7.91 19.26
C ASN A 85 -2.99 -6.85 20.28
N ALA A 86 -1.70 -6.46 20.29
CA ALA A 86 -1.20 -5.42 21.20
C ALA A 86 -1.86 -4.05 20.99
N ILE A 87 -2.07 -3.66 19.71
CA ILE A 87 -2.85 -2.45 19.37
C ILE A 87 -4.27 -2.56 19.91
N ASN A 88 -4.94 -3.72 19.72
CA ASN A 88 -6.29 -3.93 20.17
C ASN A 88 -6.45 -3.86 21.69
N GLU A 89 -5.50 -4.42 22.43
CA GLU A 89 -5.49 -4.39 23.90
C GLU A 89 -5.29 -2.98 24.45
N SER A 90 -4.50 -2.16 23.75
CA SER A 90 -4.16 -0.81 24.20
C SER A 90 -5.17 0.24 23.77
N LEU A 91 -5.71 0.13 22.55
CA LEU A 91 -6.51 1.18 21.91
C LEU A 91 -7.89 0.71 21.46
N GLY A 92 -8.12 -0.60 21.33
CA GLY A 92 -9.34 -1.13 20.72
C GLY A 92 -10.57 -1.00 21.63
N ASP A 93 -11.73 -0.77 21.00
CA ASP A 93 -13.04 -0.80 21.67
C ASP A 93 -13.98 -1.77 20.95
N LYS A 94 -14.17 -2.94 21.55
CA LYS A 94 -15.01 -4.01 20.99
C LYS A 94 -16.42 -3.54 20.62
N LEU A 95 -17.06 -2.71 21.45
CA LEU A 95 -18.43 -2.26 21.22
C LEU A 95 -18.49 -1.28 20.05
N VAL A 96 -17.52 -0.38 19.94
CA VAL A 96 -17.42 0.57 18.82
C VAL A 96 -17.13 -0.19 17.51
N LEU A 97 -16.25 -1.18 17.52
CA LEU A 97 -15.95 -1.99 16.33
C LEU A 97 -17.18 -2.79 15.87
N GLN A 98 -17.92 -3.40 16.82
CA GLN A 98 -19.17 -4.10 16.52
C GLN A 98 -20.21 -3.15 15.93
N LYS A 99 -20.34 -1.93 16.46
CA LYS A 99 -21.24 -0.90 15.89
C LYS A 99 -20.86 -0.55 14.46
N CYS A 100 -19.56 -0.39 14.16
CA CYS A 100 -19.09 -0.13 12.79
C CYS A 100 -19.45 -1.28 11.84
N CYS A 101 -19.22 -2.53 12.26
CA CYS A 101 -19.58 -3.70 11.47
C CYS A 101 -21.10 -3.77 11.22
N LEU A 102 -21.93 -3.48 12.22
CA LEU A 102 -23.39 -3.44 12.09
C LEU A 102 -23.88 -2.34 11.12
N GLN A 103 -23.16 -1.23 10.98
CA GLN A 103 -23.53 -0.20 10.00
C GLN A 103 -23.44 -0.70 8.56
N LEU A 104 -22.64 -1.74 8.27
CA LEU A 104 -22.52 -2.30 6.92
C LEU A 104 -23.83 -2.85 6.38
N GLU A 105 -24.74 -3.30 7.26
CA GLU A 105 -26.05 -3.83 6.87
C GLU A 105 -26.92 -2.76 6.17
N LYS A 106 -26.61 -1.47 6.35
CA LYS A 106 -27.25 -0.37 5.62
C LYS A 106 -26.82 -0.27 4.16
N TYR A 107 -25.74 -0.95 3.78
CA TYR A 107 -25.11 -0.83 2.46
C TYR A 107 -25.00 -2.21 1.76
N PRO A 108 -26.12 -2.83 1.33
CA PRO A 108 -26.12 -4.15 0.71
C PRO A 108 -25.20 -4.25 -0.51
N LEU A 109 -25.13 -3.20 -1.33
CA LEU A 109 -24.25 -3.16 -2.51
C LEU A 109 -22.76 -3.20 -2.11
N LEU A 110 -22.36 -2.53 -1.03
CA LEU A 110 -20.99 -2.62 -0.51
C LEU A 110 -20.70 -4.03 -0.01
N LEU A 111 -21.60 -4.64 0.77
CA LEU A 111 -21.46 -6.02 1.23
C LEU A 111 -21.37 -7.02 0.07
N GLN A 112 -22.12 -6.80 -1.01
CA GLN A 112 -22.05 -7.61 -2.22
C GLN A 112 -20.68 -7.47 -2.90
N LYS A 113 -20.18 -6.25 -3.08
CA LYS A 113 -18.83 -6.01 -3.65
C LYS A 113 -17.74 -6.65 -2.79
N LEU A 114 -17.80 -6.49 -1.46
CA LEU A 114 -16.86 -7.13 -0.52
C LEU A 114 -16.95 -8.65 -0.58
N THR A 115 -18.14 -9.22 -0.78
CA THR A 115 -18.33 -10.67 -0.96
C THR A 115 -17.59 -11.15 -2.20
N VAL A 116 -17.77 -10.48 -3.35
CA VAL A 116 -17.05 -10.82 -4.59
C VAL A 116 -15.55 -10.66 -4.38
N LEU A 117 -15.11 -9.58 -3.73
CA LEU A 117 -13.70 -9.34 -3.42
C LEU A 117 -13.11 -10.48 -2.56
N SER A 118 -13.81 -10.91 -1.52
CA SER A 118 -13.38 -12.00 -0.63
C SER A 118 -13.21 -13.34 -1.35
N LEU A 119 -14.02 -13.58 -2.38
CA LEU A 119 -14.00 -14.82 -3.15
C LEU A 119 -12.96 -14.72 -4.26
N GLU A 120 -12.98 -13.70 -5.09
CA GLU A 120 -12.14 -13.63 -6.30
C GLU A 120 -10.75 -13.02 -6.06
N MET A 121 -10.58 -12.20 -5.03
CA MET A 121 -9.38 -11.39 -4.80
C MET A 121 -9.02 -11.36 -3.30
N ARG A 122 -8.80 -12.55 -2.71
CA ARG A 122 -8.66 -12.74 -1.26
C ARG A 122 -7.59 -11.85 -0.62
N GLU A 123 -6.45 -11.67 -1.28
CA GLU A 123 -5.36 -10.83 -0.75
C GLU A 123 -5.78 -9.35 -0.64
N VAL A 124 -6.47 -8.84 -1.66
CA VAL A 124 -7.01 -7.47 -1.65
C VAL A 124 -8.12 -7.32 -0.59
N PHE A 125 -8.99 -8.32 -0.44
CA PHE A 125 -9.98 -8.33 0.63
C PHE A 125 -9.33 -8.31 2.02
N ASP A 126 -8.27 -9.09 2.22
CA ASP A 126 -7.54 -9.14 3.47
C ASP A 126 -6.82 -7.80 3.78
N GLN A 127 -6.28 -7.13 2.76
CA GLN A 127 -5.75 -5.77 2.88
C GLN A 127 -6.85 -4.76 3.23
N ALA A 128 -8.04 -4.87 2.64
CA ALA A 128 -9.19 -4.02 2.99
C ALA A 128 -9.65 -4.23 4.45
N ILE A 129 -9.66 -5.47 4.93
CA ILE A 129 -9.97 -5.81 6.33
C ILE A 129 -8.94 -5.17 7.27
N LEU A 130 -7.65 -5.31 6.98
CA LEU A 130 -6.59 -4.73 7.78
C LEU A 130 -6.62 -3.20 7.77
N SER A 131 -6.85 -2.62 6.59
CA SER A 131 -7.00 -1.17 6.40
C SER A 131 -8.17 -0.63 7.20
N SER A 132 -9.33 -1.28 7.09
CA SER A 132 -10.52 -0.94 7.88
C SER A 132 -10.24 -0.92 9.38
N TYR A 133 -9.52 -1.93 9.90
CA TYR A 133 -9.18 -2.00 11.31
C TYR A 133 -8.18 -0.92 11.74
N LEU A 134 -7.08 -0.72 11.00
CA LEU A 134 -6.09 0.30 11.37
C LEU A 134 -6.64 1.72 11.24
N SER A 135 -7.47 2.00 10.23
CA SER A 135 -8.18 3.27 10.11
C SER A 135 -9.16 3.49 11.26
N TYR A 136 -9.90 2.46 11.67
CA TYR A 136 -10.75 2.51 12.87
C TYR A 136 -9.94 2.85 14.13
N ILE A 137 -8.77 2.23 14.33
CA ILE A 137 -7.86 2.56 15.43
C ILE A 137 -7.34 3.99 15.34
N CYS A 138 -7.07 4.50 14.14
CA CYS A 138 -6.72 5.91 13.93
C CYS A 138 -7.83 6.83 14.43
N GLY A 139 -9.09 6.56 14.07
CA GLY A 139 -10.26 7.30 14.57
C GLY A 139 -10.34 7.31 16.10
N LEU A 140 -10.14 6.15 16.74
CA LEU A 140 -10.11 6.05 18.21
C LEU A 140 -8.95 6.81 18.84
N THR A 141 -7.76 6.68 18.28
CA THR A 141 -6.54 7.34 18.78
C THR A 141 -6.65 8.86 18.67
N ASN A 142 -7.40 9.35 17.68
CA ASN A 142 -7.72 10.77 17.53
C ASN A 142 -8.94 11.23 18.35
N GLN A 143 -9.51 10.35 19.18
CA GLN A 143 -10.67 10.63 20.03
C GLN A 143 -11.89 11.12 19.25
N GLU A 144 -12.04 10.61 18.02
CA GLU A 144 -13.14 10.97 17.14
C GLU A 144 -14.48 10.47 17.68
N ASN A 145 -15.57 11.13 17.26
CA ASN A 145 -16.90 10.63 17.57
C ASN A 145 -17.21 9.33 16.78
N GLN A 146 -18.24 8.59 17.24
CA GLN A 146 -18.65 7.31 16.65
C GLN A 146 -18.95 7.38 15.14
N GLN A 147 -19.49 8.51 14.66
CA GLN A 147 -19.78 8.68 13.23
C GLN A 147 -18.48 8.78 12.43
N THR A 148 -17.57 9.66 12.85
CA THR A 148 -16.27 9.80 12.19
C THR A 148 -15.47 8.49 12.24
N ILE A 149 -15.44 7.79 13.38
CA ILE A 149 -14.79 6.46 13.48
C ILE A 149 -15.38 5.47 12.47
N ASN A 150 -16.70 5.49 12.27
CA ASN A 150 -17.34 4.67 11.25
C ASN A 150 -16.95 5.10 9.83
N GLU A 151 -16.73 6.40 9.57
CA GLU A 151 -16.20 6.89 8.29
C GLU A 151 -14.77 6.37 8.03
N TYR A 152 -13.90 6.38 9.04
CA TYR A 152 -12.56 5.74 8.96
C TYR A 152 -12.65 4.25 8.65
N PHE A 153 -13.50 3.53 9.39
CA PHE A 153 -13.73 2.09 9.19
C PHE A 153 -14.20 1.77 7.76
N LEU A 154 -15.20 2.51 7.26
CA LEU A 154 -15.76 2.31 5.92
C LEU A 154 -14.76 2.69 4.82
N ALA A 155 -14.00 3.76 4.98
CA ALA A 155 -13.02 4.20 4.00
C ALA A 155 -11.89 3.17 3.86
N GLY A 156 -11.34 2.69 4.97
CA GLY A 156 -10.35 1.60 4.96
C GLY A 156 -10.90 0.31 4.35
N LEU A 157 -12.17 -0.04 4.60
CA LEU A 157 -12.78 -1.25 4.05
C LEU A 157 -13.08 -1.16 2.54
N SER A 158 -13.28 0.04 2.01
CA SER A 158 -13.82 0.24 0.66
C SER A 158 -12.86 0.90 -0.34
N HIS A 159 -11.67 1.33 0.07
CA HIS A 159 -10.73 2.07 -0.79
C HIS A 159 -10.41 1.36 -2.12
N ASP A 160 -10.26 0.03 -2.07
CA ASP A 160 -9.83 -0.79 -3.21
C ASP A 160 -10.96 -1.52 -3.96
N ILE A 161 -12.24 -1.27 -3.63
CA ILE A 161 -13.34 -1.99 -4.31
C ILE A 161 -13.42 -1.72 -5.82
N GLY A 162 -12.81 -0.63 -6.28
CA GLY A 162 -12.70 -0.31 -7.71
C GLY A 162 -11.88 -1.34 -8.49
N LEU A 163 -10.99 -2.10 -7.83
CA LEU A 163 -10.19 -3.14 -8.48
C LEU A 163 -11.03 -4.28 -9.06
N LEU A 164 -12.27 -4.47 -8.57
CA LEU A 164 -13.25 -5.41 -9.13
C LEU A 164 -13.69 -5.07 -10.57
N HIS A 165 -13.27 -3.92 -11.08
CA HIS A 165 -13.54 -3.47 -12.45
C HIS A 165 -12.25 -3.38 -13.29
N ILE A 166 -11.11 -3.84 -12.76
CA ILE A 166 -9.83 -3.92 -13.45
C ILE A 166 -9.56 -5.36 -13.87
N ASP A 167 -9.10 -5.52 -15.12
CA ASP A 167 -8.78 -6.79 -15.75
C ASP A 167 -7.85 -7.63 -14.88
N ARG A 168 -8.27 -8.87 -14.58
CA ARG A 168 -7.50 -9.81 -13.77
C ARG A 168 -6.10 -10.09 -14.31
N TYR A 169 -5.93 -10.17 -15.63
CA TYR A 169 -4.61 -10.40 -16.23
C TYR A 169 -3.66 -9.25 -15.94
N ILE A 170 -4.17 -8.02 -15.88
CA ILE A 170 -3.37 -6.84 -15.52
C ILE A 170 -2.98 -6.88 -14.05
N LEU A 171 -3.94 -7.19 -13.16
CA LEU A 171 -3.69 -7.24 -11.71
C LEU A 171 -2.72 -8.35 -11.29
N ASN A 172 -2.74 -9.49 -11.97
CA ASN A 172 -1.91 -10.66 -11.63
C ASN A 172 -0.58 -10.73 -12.39
N LYS A 173 -0.25 -9.70 -13.19
CA LYS A 173 0.96 -9.69 -14.00
C LYS A 173 2.21 -9.66 -13.12
N LYS A 174 3.16 -10.55 -13.39
CA LYS A 174 4.46 -10.61 -12.67
C LYS A 174 5.53 -9.76 -13.34
N GLU A 175 5.40 -9.52 -14.62
CA GLU A 175 6.28 -8.66 -15.40
C GLU A 175 5.97 -7.17 -15.15
N THR A 176 6.87 -6.30 -15.63
CA THR A 176 6.63 -4.86 -15.58
C THR A 176 5.37 -4.50 -16.38
N LEU A 177 4.48 -3.72 -15.75
CA LEU A 177 3.30 -3.18 -16.39
C LEU A 177 3.70 -2.15 -17.46
N THR A 178 3.01 -2.19 -18.60
CA THR A 178 3.06 -1.12 -19.59
C THR A 178 2.40 0.14 -19.04
N ALA A 179 2.69 1.30 -19.63
CA ALA A 179 2.08 2.57 -19.21
C ALA A 179 0.54 2.53 -19.29
N ASP A 180 -0.04 1.86 -20.27
CA ASP A 180 -1.49 1.74 -20.42
C ASP A 180 -2.12 0.78 -19.41
N GLU A 181 -1.46 -0.33 -19.10
CA GLU A 181 -1.88 -1.24 -18.03
C GLU A 181 -1.83 -0.53 -16.67
N TRP A 182 -0.77 0.25 -16.41
CA TRP A 182 -0.66 1.05 -15.19
C TRP A 182 -1.78 2.10 -15.09
N ARG A 183 -2.07 2.84 -16.17
CA ARG A 183 -3.19 3.80 -16.21
C ARG A 183 -4.54 3.16 -15.90
N LYS A 184 -4.76 1.92 -16.36
CA LYS A 184 -5.98 1.17 -16.03
C LYS A 184 -6.04 0.89 -14.52
N ILE A 185 -4.95 0.43 -13.90
CA ILE A 185 -4.92 0.24 -12.44
C ILE A 185 -5.20 1.56 -11.72
N GLN A 186 -4.58 2.67 -12.14
CA GLN A 186 -4.77 4.00 -11.54
C GLN A 186 -6.21 4.54 -11.62
N SER A 187 -7.10 3.90 -12.38
CA SER A 187 -8.52 4.26 -12.44
C SER A 187 -9.35 3.70 -11.28
N HIS A 188 -8.83 2.74 -10.51
CA HIS A 188 -9.62 2.10 -9.44
C HIS A 188 -10.12 3.06 -8.34
N PRO A 189 -9.43 4.16 -7.94
CA PRO A 189 -9.99 5.10 -6.96
C PRO A 189 -11.23 5.81 -7.51
N ILE A 190 -11.21 6.15 -8.81
CA ILE A 190 -12.35 6.77 -9.50
C ILE A 190 -13.52 5.79 -9.56
N ILE A 191 -13.25 4.53 -9.91
CA ILE A 191 -14.29 3.51 -9.99
C ILE A 191 -14.89 3.24 -8.61
N GLY A 192 -14.06 3.11 -7.57
CA GLY A 192 -14.49 2.96 -6.19
C GLY A 192 -15.38 4.12 -5.75
N TYR A 193 -14.97 5.36 -6.02
CA TYR A 193 -15.77 6.56 -5.78
C TYR A 193 -17.16 6.49 -6.44
N GLU A 194 -17.22 6.15 -7.73
CA GLU A 194 -18.49 6.08 -8.48
C GLU A 194 -19.40 4.95 -7.99
N ILE A 195 -18.85 3.81 -7.56
CA ILE A 195 -19.62 2.73 -6.92
C ILE A 195 -20.24 3.24 -5.62
N LEU A 196 -19.44 3.85 -4.74
CA LEU A 196 -19.90 4.29 -3.42
C LEU A 196 -20.91 5.43 -3.51
N LYS A 197 -20.79 6.33 -4.49
CA LYS A 197 -21.73 7.44 -4.71
C LYS A 197 -23.13 6.98 -5.12
N ARG A 198 -23.25 5.78 -5.69
CA ARG A 198 -24.55 5.16 -6.05
C ARG A 198 -25.24 4.49 -4.87
N ILE A 199 -24.56 4.32 -3.73
CA ILE A 199 -25.15 3.72 -2.54
C ILE A 199 -25.94 4.79 -1.79
N ASP A 200 -27.23 4.55 -1.60
CA ASP A 200 -28.12 5.46 -0.89
C ASP A 200 -27.63 5.73 0.54
N ASN A 201 -27.62 7.01 0.92
CA ASN A 201 -27.18 7.50 2.23
C ASN A 201 -25.73 7.14 2.60
N PHE A 202 -24.88 6.78 1.63
CA PHE A 202 -23.47 6.53 1.90
C PHE A 202 -22.72 7.84 2.21
N PRO A 203 -21.82 7.87 3.23
CA PRO A 203 -21.14 9.10 3.60
C PRO A 203 -20.24 9.64 2.48
N LYS A 204 -20.52 10.85 1.98
CA LYS A 204 -19.74 11.48 0.90
C LYS A 204 -18.25 11.63 1.23
N LYS A 205 -17.92 11.85 2.51
CA LYS A 205 -16.53 11.90 3.00
C LYS A 205 -15.78 10.61 2.74
N VAL A 206 -16.44 9.46 2.91
CA VAL A 206 -15.86 8.14 2.67
C VAL A 206 -15.59 7.95 1.18
N SER A 207 -16.56 8.25 0.32
CA SER A 207 -16.34 8.20 -1.14
C SER A 207 -15.17 9.10 -1.56
N ASN A 208 -15.10 10.33 -1.05
CA ASN A 208 -13.99 11.25 -1.34
C ASN A 208 -12.64 10.70 -0.87
N ALA A 209 -12.58 10.08 0.30
CA ALA A 209 -11.35 9.44 0.78
C ALA A 209 -10.93 8.26 -0.11
N VAL A 210 -11.89 7.45 -0.59
CA VAL A 210 -11.63 6.41 -1.59
C VAL A 210 -11.12 7.01 -2.90
N LEU A 211 -11.56 8.19 -3.31
CA LEU A 211 -10.99 8.86 -4.49
C LEU A 211 -9.56 9.39 -4.26
N GLU A 212 -9.21 9.68 -3.01
CA GLU A 212 -8.01 10.43 -2.62
C GLU A 212 -6.88 9.58 -2.04
N HIS A 213 -7.09 8.28 -1.78
CA HIS A 213 -6.12 7.47 -1.03
C HIS A 213 -4.77 7.24 -1.73
N HIS A 214 -4.65 7.55 -3.03
CA HIS A 214 -3.38 7.54 -3.76
C HIS A 214 -2.87 8.94 -4.14
N GLU A 215 -3.44 9.99 -3.56
CA GLU A 215 -2.93 11.36 -3.67
C GLU A 215 -1.74 11.54 -2.71
N ASN A 216 -0.68 12.21 -3.18
CA ASN A 216 0.53 12.46 -2.39
C ASN A 216 0.58 13.92 -1.94
N ILE A 217 1.26 14.18 -0.82
CA ILE A 217 1.38 15.52 -0.23
C ILE A 217 1.90 16.59 -1.23
N ASP A 218 2.78 16.18 -2.14
CA ASP A 218 3.46 17.02 -3.12
C ASP A 218 2.73 17.15 -4.48
N GLY A 219 1.61 16.46 -4.66
CA GLY A 219 0.85 16.43 -5.91
C GLY A 219 1.33 15.41 -6.95
N THR A 220 2.24 14.50 -6.60
CA THR A 220 2.70 13.43 -7.51
C THR A 220 1.76 12.22 -7.58
N GLY A 221 0.74 12.20 -6.71
CA GLY A 221 -0.25 11.13 -6.63
C GLY A 221 -1.31 11.17 -7.75
N TYR A 222 -2.28 10.27 -7.65
CA TYR A 222 -3.37 10.11 -8.61
C TYR A 222 -4.71 9.88 -7.87
N PRO A 223 -5.87 10.11 -8.51
CA PRO A 223 -6.10 10.45 -9.92
C PRO A 223 -6.12 11.95 -10.26
N ARG A 224 -6.20 12.85 -9.28
CA ARG A 224 -6.36 14.30 -9.50
C ARG A 224 -5.10 15.11 -9.23
N ALA A 225 -4.01 14.48 -8.77
CA ALA A 225 -2.74 15.14 -8.47
C ALA A 225 -2.92 16.29 -7.47
N LYS A 226 -3.73 16.05 -6.44
CA LYS A 226 -4.02 17.02 -5.38
C LYS A 226 -2.80 17.25 -4.51
N ARG A 227 -2.62 18.46 -4.01
CA ARG A 227 -1.60 18.81 -3.01
C ARG A 227 -2.20 18.80 -1.62
N SER A 228 -1.36 18.66 -0.59
CA SER A 228 -1.74 18.50 0.83
C SER A 228 -3.08 19.14 1.23
N GLN A 229 -3.20 20.47 1.12
CA GLN A 229 -4.37 21.23 1.58
C GLN A 229 -5.68 20.88 0.86
N ASP A 230 -5.60 20.26 -0.32
CA ASP A 230 -6.75 19.88 -1.14
C ASP A 230 -7.20 18.43 -0.89
N ILE A 231 -6.40 17.65 -0.15
CA ILE A 231 -6.69 16.25 0.20
C ILE A 231 -7.42 16.25 1.54
N SER A 232 -8.56 15.56 1.65
CA SER A 232 -9.29 15.48 2.90
C SER A 232 -8.49 14.73 3.97
N HIS A 233 -8.60 15.10 5.25
CA HIS A 233 -7.96 14.38 6.36
C HIS A 233 -8.22 12.86 6.33
N LEU A 234 -9.46 12.47 5.99
CA LEU A 234 -9.78 11.05 5.84
C LEU A 234 -9.03 10.42 4.67
N GLY A 235 -8.91 11.08 3.52
CA GLY A 235 -8.09 10.63 2.39
C GLY A 235 -6.60 10.52 2.74
N GLN A 236 -6.06 11.52 3.45
CA GLN A 236 -4.69 11.52 3.97
C GLN A 236 -4.43 10.31 4.88
N ALA A 237 -5.38 10.03 5.79
CA ALA A 237 -5.26 8.91 6.71
C ALA A 237 -5.34 7.54 6.00
N ILE A 238 -6.25 7.37 5.04
CA ILE A 238 -6.34 6.11 4.27
C ILE A 238 -5.08 5.91 3.42
N SER A 239 -4.57 6.97 2.79
CA SER A 239 -3.32 6.91 2.02
C SER A 239 -2.15 6.41 2.86
N LEU A 240 -2.01 6.93 4.09
CA LEU A 240 -0.94 6.51 4.98
C LEU A 240 -1.15 5.08 5.51
N VAL A 241 -2.39 4.71 5.87
CA VAL A 241 -2.70 3.34 6.34
C VAL A 241 -2.40 2.31 5.25
N ASP A 242 -2.76 2.58 4.00
CA ASP A 242 -2.48 1.70 2.86
C ASP A 242 -0.96 1.51 2.67
N ASN A 243 -0.19 2.61 2.69
CA ASN A 243 1.27 2.56 2.62
C ASN A 243 1.89 1.73 3.77
N VAL A 244 1.42 1.92 5.01
CA VAL A 244 1.89 1.16 6.18
C VAL A 244 1.64 -0.34 5.99
N ILE A 245 0.45 -0.72 5.52
CA ILE A 245 0.08 -2.11 5.31
C ILE A 245 0.90 -2.72 4.17
N ALA A 246 1.10 -1.99 3.07
CA ALA A 246 1.90 -2.44 1.94
C ALA A 246 3.35 -2.70 2.36
N ILE A 247 3.98 -1.77 3.11
CA ILE A 247 5.33 -1.94 3.64
C ILE A 247 5.38 -3.12 4.63
N TYR A 248 4.41 -3.22 5.54
CA TYR A 248 4.36 -4.29 6.52
C TYR A 248 4.28 -5.67 5.87
N ASN A 249 3.30 -5.88 4.97
CA ASN A 249 3.08 -7.17 4.32
C ASN A 249 4.26 -7.57 3.41
N LYS A 250 4.90 -6.60 2.74
CA LYS A 250 5.99 -6.87 1.79
C LYS A 250 7.36 -7.04 2.46
N LYS A 251 7.66 -6.27 3.50
CA LYS A 251 9.01 -6.19 4.09
C LYS A 251 9.10 -6.76 5.51
N PHE A 252 8.11 -6.56 6.37
CA PHE A 252 8.23 -6.88 7.81
C PHE A 252 7.63 -8.24 8.16
N LYS A 253 6.39 -8.49 7.74
CA LYS A 253 5.69 -9.74 7.99
C LYS A 253 6.44 -10.98 7.47
N PRO A 254 7.13 -10.96 6.31
CA PRO A 254 7.94 -12.09 5.85
C PRO A 254 9.20 -12.33 6.70
N LEU A 255 9.65 -11.32 7.43
CA LEU A 255 10.84 -11.37 8.30
C LEU A 255 10.49 -11.58 9.78
N ASN A 256 9.23 -11.93 10.09
CA ASN A 256 8.72 -12.08 11.45
C ASN A 256 8.90 -10.81 12.33
N ARG A 257 8.91 -9.63 11.71
CA ARG A 257 9.04 -8.35 12.41
C ARG A 257 7.67 -7.77 12.74
N SER A 258 7.57 -7.10 13.89
CA SER A 258 6.34 -6.43 14.34
C SER A 258 6.07 -5.15 13.58
N LEU A 259 4.81 -4.67 13.61
CA LEU A 259 4.42 -3.38 13.03
C LEU A 259 5.22 -2.20 13.63
N ARG A 260 5.72 -2.33 14.85
CA ARG A 260 6.58 -1.31 15.49
C ARG A 260 7.83 -1.01 14.66
N GLY A 261 8.37 -2.02 13.97
CA GLY A 261 9.57 -1.90 13.15
C GLY A 261 9.42 -0.92 11.98
N LEU A 262 8.20 -0.50 11.62
CA LEU A 262 8.01 0.54 10.60
C LEU A 262 8.36 1.94 11.10
N ILE A 263 8.44 2.19 12.41
CA ILE A 263 8.66 3.52 12.97
C ILE A 263 9.88 4.24 12.33
N PRO A 264 11.08 3.63 12.25
CA PRO A 264 12.23 4.28 11.64
C PRO A 264 12.01 4.62 10.16
N ILE A 265 11.40 3.72 9.38
CA ILE A 265 11.08 3.96 7.95
C ILE A 265 10.11 5.13 7.79
N LEU A 266 9.13 5.21 8.67
CA LEU A 266 8.15 6.29 8.67
C LEU A 266 8.78 7.63 9.08
N GLN A 267 9.68 7.63 10.05
CA GLN A 267 10.37 8.82 10.53
C GLN A 267 11.29 9.44 9.49
N ILE A 268 12.09 8.63 8.76
CA ILE A 268 12.97 9.17 7.71
C ILE A 268 12.19 9.77 6.54
N ASN A 269 10.96 9.32 6.34
CA ASN A 269 10.05 9.78 5.30
C ASN A 269 9.02 10.81 5.79
N MET A 270 9.19 11.40 6.98
CA MET A 270 8.17 12.27 7.58
C MET A 270 7.71 13.42 6.69
N HIS A 271 8.60 13.95 5.83
CA HIS A 271 8.30 15.05 4.91
C HIS A 271 7.48 14.63 3.68
N SER A 272 7.45 13.32 3.38
CA SER A 272 6.64 12.72 2.31
C SER A 272 5.23 12.38 2.78
N TYR A 273 4.96 12.46 4.08
CA TYR A 273 3.67 12.13 4.70
C TYR A 273 2.96 13.36 5.24
N PHE A 274 1.66 13.19 5.48
CA PHE A 274 0.83 14.20 6.13
C PHE A 274 1.15 14.28 7.64
N PRO A 275 1.55 15.45 8.18
CA PRO A 275 2.09 15.56 9.54
C PRO A 275 1.18 15.09 10.67
N GLU A 276 -0.13 15.31 10.57
CA GLU A 276 -1.09 14.92 11.61
C GLU A 276 -1.32 13.40 11.58
N GLU A 277 -1.49 12.86 10.38
CA GLU A 277 -1.76 11.45 10.13
C GLU A 277 -0.54 10.57 10.44
N ILE A 278 0.68 11.03 10.11
CA ILE A 278 1.91 10.30 10.49
C ILE A 278 2.10 10.27 12.00
N SER A 279 1.79 11.37 12.69
CA SER A 279 1.85 11.43 14.15
C SER A 279 0.84 10.47 14.78
N LEU A 280 -0.34 10.33 14.18
CA LEU A 280 -1.37 9.39 14.60
C LEU A 280 -0.90 7.93 14.46
N ILE A 281 -0.40 7.55 13.28
CA ILE A 281 0.13 6.21 13.02
C ILE A 281 1.29 5.90 13.96
N LEU A 282 2.24 6.81 14.16
CA LEU A 282 3.36 6.59 15.08
C LEU A 282 2.88 6.35 16.52
N ARG A 283 1.82 7.02 16.99
CA ARG A 283 1.21 6.74 18.30
C ARG A 283 0.60 5.34 18.38
N THR A 284 -0.06 4.90 17.31
CA THR A 284 -0.61 3.54 17.20
C THR A 284 0.49 2.48 17.20
N LEU A 285 1.52 2.65 16.38
CA LEU A 285 2.65 1.72 16.28
C LEU A 285 3.46 1.62 17.58
N LYS A 286 3.51 2.70 18.37
CA LYS A 286 4.17 2.71 19.68
C LYS A 286 3.52 1.78 20.73
N GLN A 287 2.26 1.38 20.52
CA GLN A 287 1.58 0.40 21.39
C GLN A 287 2.03 -1.05 21.11
N VAL A 288 2.64 -1.28 19.96
CA VAL A 288 3.16 -2.59 19.58
C VAL A 288 4.49 -2.82 20.32
N PRO A 289 4.71 -4.00 20.92
CA PRO A 289 6.00 -4.35 21.51
C PRO A 289 7.09 -4.40 20.44
N GLU A 290 8.34 -4.29 20.87
CA GLU A 290 9.48 -4.53 19.99
C GLU A 290 9.43 -5.95 19.44
N SER A 291 10.02 -6.12 18.25
CA SER A 291 10.18 -7.46 17.70
C SER A 291 11.01 -8.28 18.67
N THR A 292 10.58 -9.51 18.95
CA THR A 292 11.37 -10.41 19.79
C THR A 292 12.78 -10.52 19.23
N ILE A 293 13.78 -10.38 20.10
CA ILE A 293 15.17 -10.62 19.74
C ILE A 293 15.29 -12.11 19.49
N GLU A 294 15.40 -12.50 18.22
CA GLU A 294 15.79 -13.86 17.85
C GLU A 294 17.32 -13.96 17.93
N GLU A 295 17.82 -15.02 18.58
CA GLU A 295 19.25 -15.32 18.54
C GLU A 295 19.61 -15.85 17.15
N TYR A 296 20.58 -15.19 16.52
CA TYR A 296 21.09 -15.57 15.20
C TYR A 296 22.55 -15.98 15.28
N ALA A 297 22.95 -16.87 14.37
CA ALA A 297 24.34 -17.28 14.25
C ALA A 297 25.24 -16.05 14.00
N THR A 298 26.34 -15.92 14.74
CA THR A 298 27.29 -14.80 14.63
C THR A 298 27.76 -14.59 13.19
N THR A 299 27.87 -15.66 12.40
CA THR A 299 28.20 -15.59 10.97
C THR A 299 27.18 -14.79 10.16
N ILE A 300 25.88 -14.97 10.42
CA ILE A 300 24.80 -14.22 9.76
C ILE A 300 24.84 -12.75 10.17
N VAL A 301 25.05 -12.46 11.44
CA VAL A 301 25.18 -11.08 11.94
C VAL A 301 26.35 -10.37 11.24
N ASN A 302 27.51 -11.02 11.15
CA ASN A 302 28.69 -10.45 10.50
C ASN A 302 28.46 -10.22 8.99
N GLU A 303 27.86 -11.17 8.30
CA GLU A 303 27.47 -11.02 6.89
C GLU A 303 26.52 -9.84 6.70
N LEU A 304 25.54 -9.67 7.61
CA LEU A 304 24.58 -8.58 7.58
C LEU A 304 25.27 -7.22 7.78
N VAL A 305 26.16 -7.10 8.77
CA VAL A 305 26.94 -5.88 9.01
C VAL A 305 27.75 -5.50 7.76
N VAL A 306 28.42 -6.47 7.13
CA VAL A 306 29.19 -6.23 5.90
C VAL A 306 28.28 -5.77 4.77
N HIS A 307 27.10 -6.38 4.63
CA HIS A 307 26.13 -5.99 3.61
C HIS A 307 25.60 -4.57 3.83
N VAL A 308 25.18 -4.24 5.06
CA VAL A 308 24.68 -2.90 5.44
C VAL A 308 25.73 -1.82 5.16
N LYS A 309 27.00 -2.05 5.53
CA LYS A 309 28.10 -1.11 5.22
C LYS A 309 28.23 -0.86 3.72
N LYS A 310 28.21 -1.92 2.90
CA LYS A 310 28.30 -1.79 1.44
C LYS A 310 27.09 -1.05 0.86
N GLU A 311 25.88 -1.28 1.39
CA GLU A 311 24.68 -0.56 0.95
C GLU A 311 24.73 0.91 1.33
N GLN A 312 25.21 1.22 2.53
CA GLN A 312 25.41 2.59 2.98
C GLN A 312 26.43 3.32 2.09
N ASP A 313 27.57 2.71 1.79
CA ASP A 313 28.57 3.26 0.87
C ASP A 313 27.98 3.53 -0.53
N TYR A 314 27.14 2.61 -1.01
CA TYR A 314 26.44 2.77 -2.29
C TYR A 314 25.49 3.98 -2.27
N VAL A 315 24.66 4.10 -1.24
CA VAL A 315 23.71 5.20 -1.06
C VAL A 315 24.45 6.53 -0.93
N GLN A 316 25.48 6.59 -0.10
CA GLN A 316 26.27 7.80 0.17
C GLN A 316 26.92 8.36 -1.10
N ARG A 317 27.56 7.51 -1.92
CA ARG A 317 28.19 7.94 -3.17
C ARG A 317 27.21 8.57 -4.16
N ILE A 318 25.99 8.04 -4.24
CA ILE A 318 24.98 8.58 -5.14
C ILE A 318 24.47 9.92 -4.62
N ILE A 319 24.21 10.02 -3.31
CA ILE A 319 23.75 11.26 -2.66
C ILE A 319 24.78 12.37 -2.84
N GLU A 320 26.07 12.09 -2.67
CA GLU A 320 27.14 13.06 -2.88
C GLU A 320 27.14 13.61 -4.31
N GLU A 321 26.96 12.75 -5.31
CA GLU A 321 26.86 13.19 -6.71
C GLU A 321 25.56 13.99 -6.96
N MET A 322 24.43 13.59 -6.35
CA MET A 322 23.17 14.36 -6.41
C MET A 322 23.35 15.78 -5.84
N ILE A 323 23.98 15.92 -4.67
CA ILE A 323 24.25 17.21 -4.03
C ILE A 323 25.11 18.08 -4.94
N LYS A 324 26.20 17.51 -5.48
CA LYS A 324 27.12 18.21 -6.39
C LYS A 324 26.43 18.67 -7.67
N VAL A 325 25.61 17.82 -8.29
CA VAL A 325 24.89 18.15 -9.53
C VAL A 325 23.81 19.19 -9.28
N ASN A 326 23.00 19.05 -8.22
CA ASN A 326 21.99 20.05 -7.87
C ASN A 326 22.61 21.42 -7.62
N LYS A 327 23.74 21.47 -6.90
CA LYS A 327 24.52 22.70 -6.70
C LYS A 327 25.01 23.31 -8.01
N THR A 328 25.41 22.48 -8.98
CA THR A 328 25.95 22.92 -10.29
C THR A 328 24.86 23.36 -11.28
N ILE A 329 23.64 22.84 -11.15
CA ILE A 329 22.48 23.29 -11.92
C ILE A 329 21.96 24.61 -11.34
N GLY A 330 21.95 24.74 -10.01
CA GLY A 330 21.38 25.89 -9.31
C GLY A 330 19.85 25.93 -9.42
N LEU A 331 19.23 27.05 -9.01
CA LEU A 331 17.77 27.22 -8.97
C LEU A 331 17.23 28.14 -10.08
N ARG A 332 18.10 28.76 -10.88
CA ARG A 332 17.75 29.82 -11.86
C ARG A 332 17.75 29.30 -13.30
N HIS A 333 17.07 28.19 -13.56
CA HIS A 333 16.96 27.61 -14.91
C HIS A 333 15.56 27.72 -15.53
N ASN A 334 14.51 28.09 -14.76
CA ASN A 334 13.12 28.26 -15.22
C ASN A 334 12.56 27.06 -16.04
N ASP A 335 12.98 25.84 -15.69
CA ASP A 335 12.56 24.62 -16.37
C ASP A 335 11.82 23.73 -15.38
N ASN A 336 10.55 23.41 -15.68
CA ASN A 336 9.68 22.66 -14.78
C ASN A 336 10.10 21.20 -14.62
N GLU A 337 10.61 20.54 -15.67
CA GLU A 337 11.06 19.15 -15.60
C GLU A 337 12.37 19.04 -14.81
N VAL A 338 13.27 20.01 -14.97
CA VAL A 338 14.49 20.12 -14.16
C VAL A 338 14.13 20.37 -12.69
N SER A 339 13.22 21.31 -12.41
CA SER A 339 12.74 21.58 -11.05
C SER A 339 12.15 20.33 -10.40
N ALA A 340 11.33 19.58 -11.13
CA ALA A 340 10.76 18.32 -10.64
C ALA A 340 11.86 17.31 -10.31
N THR A 341 12.85 17.14 -11.19
CA THR A 341 13.96 16.21 -10.98
C THR A 341 14.81 16.63 -9.76
N GLN A 342 15.14 17.92 -9.62
CA GLN A 342 15.87 18.44 -8.46
C GLN A 342 15.09 18.27 -7.16
N ASN A 343 13.77 18.46 -7.17
CA ASN A 343 12.93 18.27 -5.99
C ASN A 343 12.95 16.81 -5.52
N ILE A 344 12.86 15.83 -6.44
CA ILE A 344 13.01 14.41 -6.08
C ILE A 344 14.38 14.16 -5.44
N ALA A 345 15.47 14.66 -6.04
CA ALA A 345 16.80 14.51 -5.48
C ALA A 345 16.94 15.17 -4.09
N ASN A 346 16.41 16.38 -3.91
CA ASN A 346 16.47 17.10 -2.62
C ASN A 346 15.68 16.35 -1.53
N ASN A 347 14.52 15.76 -1.87
CA ASN A 347 13.77 14.93 -0.94
C ASN A 347 14.58 13.71 -0.51
N ILE A 348 15.27 13.04 -1.44
CA ILE A 348 16.14 11.89 -1.14
C ILE A 348 17.30 12.31 -0.23
N ILE A 349 17.96 13.42 -0.55
CA ILE A 349 19.06 13.98 0.26
C ILE A 349 18.58 14.24 1.68
N MET A 350 17.39 14.83 1.85
CA MET A 350 16.79 15.11 3.15
C MET A 350 16.46 13.81 3.91
N ILE A 351 15.85 12.81 3.27
CA ILE A 351 15.55 11.50 3.87
C ILE A 351 16.84 10.85 4.40
N ALA A 352 17.90 10.85 3.59
CA ALA A 352 19.16 10.22 3.96
C ALA A 352 19.90 10.93 5.10
N HIS A 353 19.84 12.26 5.14
CA HIS A 353 20.36 13.03 6.28
C HIS A 353 19.56 12.78 7.56
N SER A 354 18.22 12.77 7.48
CA SER A 354 17.34 12.47 8.61
C SER A 354 17.52 11.04 9.16
N ALA A 355 17.93 10.11 8.30
CA ALA A 355 18.26 8.74 8.68
C ALA A 355 19.62 8.58 9.40
N GLY A 356 20.41 9.65 9.53
CA GLY A 356 21.73 9.59 10.14
C GLY A 356 22.77 8.85 9.28
N LEU A 357 22.49 8.59 8.00
CA LEU A 357 23.38 7.82 7.12
C LEU A 357 24.72 8.52 6.85
N SER A 358 24.78 9.83 7.07
CA SER A 358 25.99 10.65 6.98
C SER A 358 26.67 10.91 8.32
N ASP A 359 26.18 10.34 9.43
CA ASP A 359 26.76 10.56 10.77
C ASP A 359 28.00 9.67 10.98
N SER A 360 29.15 10.31 11.24
CA SER A 360 30.40 9.62 11.54
C SER A 360 30.32 8.72 12.78
N ASN A 361 29.49 9.07 13.76
CA ASN A 361 29.28 8.26 14.96
C ASN A 361 28.53 6.97 14.65
N TYR A 362 27.61 7.02 13.70
CA TYR A 362 26.86 5.85 13.25
C TYR A 362 27.76 4.87 12.47
N ASN A 363 28.66 5.40 11.64
CA ASN A 363 29.68 4.60 10.96
C ASN A 363 30.65 3.93 11.93
N PHE A 364 31.06 4.65 12.98
CA PHE A 364 31.89 4.10 14.05
C PHE A 364 31.13 3.01 14.81
N TRP A 365 29.86 3.23 15.14
CA TRP A 365 29.01 2.23 15.78
C TRP A 365 28.90 0.94 14.95
N LEU A 366 28.62 1.02 13.64
CA LEU A 366 28.62 -0.14 12.75
C LEU A 366 29.99 -0.84 12.67
N GLN A 367 31.10 -0.13 12.87
CA GLN A 367 32.45 -0.72 12.95
C GLN A 367 32.64 -1.51 14.24
N GLU A 368 32.28 -0.93 15.38
CA GLU A 368 32.43 -1.56 16.70
C GLU A 368 31.53 -2.79 16.87
N ILE A 369 30.31 -2.81 16.31
CA ILE A 369 29.42 -3.97 16.41
C ILE A 369 29.98 -5.21 15.73
N GLY A 370 30.74 -5.06 14.64
CA GLY A 370 31.41 -6.20 14.00
C GLY A 370 32.40 -6.91 14.92
N HIS A 371 32.78 -6.28 16.04
CA HIS A 371 33.65 -6.81 17.07
C HIS A 371 32.91 -7.20 18.36
N MET A 372 31.63 -6.81 18.51
CA MET A 372 30.80 -7.17 19.66
C MET A 372 30.09 -8.51 19.37
N GLU A 373 30.39 -9.53 20.17
CA GLU A 373 29.62 -10.78 20.19
C GLU A 373 28.24 -10.56 20.85
N SER A 374 27.40 -9.72 20.24
CA SER A 374 26.05 -9.47 20.75
C SER A 374 25.03 -9.84 19.70
N GLN A 375 24.57 -11.08 19.76
CA GLN A 375 23.45 -11.61 18.98
C GLN A 375 22.16 -10.78 19.16
N SER A 376 22.10 -9.94 20.21
CA SER A 376 21.02 -8.99 20.48
C SER A 376 20.92 -7.84 19.46
N LEU A 377 21.95 -7.59 18.64
CA LEU A 377 22.03 -6.42 17.75
C LEU A 377 21.49 -6.70 16.33
N TYR A 378 21.15 -7.94 16.00
CA TYR A 378 20.62 -8.28 14.68
C TYR A 378 19.41 -7.41 14.32
N ASN A 379 18.49 -7.21 15.27
CA ASN A 379 17.28 -6.44 15.03
C ASN A 379 17.57 -4.98 14.64
N GLU A 380 18.57 -4.36 15.26
CA GLU A 380 18.97 -2.97 14.99
C GLU A 380 19.69 -2.83 13.65
N ILE A 381 20.58 -3.76 13.33
CA ILE A 381 21.27 -3.79 12.02
C ILE A 381 20.26 -4.06 10.90
N GLU A 382 19.30 -4.94 11.12
CA GLU A 382 18.27 -5.27 10.14
C GLU A 382 17.27 -4.10 9.96
N ASP A 383 16.93 -3.35 11.02
CA ASP A 383 16.15 -2.12 10.89
C ASP A 383 16.89 -1.08 10.03
N THR A 384 18.19 -0.96 10.23
CA THR A 384 19.04 -0.10 9.40
C THR A 384 19.02 -0.54 7.95
N ARG A 385 19.16 -1.84 7.68
CA ARG A 385 19.08 -2.38 6.33
C ARG A 385 17.73 -2.05 5.68
N LEU A 386 16.64 -2.17 6.42
CA LEU A 386 15.30 -1.84 5.94
C LEU A 386 15.11 -0.33 5.67
N MET A 387 15.76 0.54 6.45
CA MET A 387 15.83 1.98 6.18
C MET A 387 16.63 2.27 4.91
N LEU A 388 17.80 1.64 4.73
CA LEU A 388 18.61 1.75 3.51
C LEU A 388 17.85 1.27 2.27
N ASP A 389 17.15 0.14 2.38
CA ASP A 389 16.26 -0.37 1.33
C ASP A 389 15.22 0.66 0.89
N GLU A 390 14.68 1.44 1.83
CA GLU A 390 13.74 2.52 1.53
C GLU A 390 14.42 3.69 0.80
N VAL A 391 15.60 4.12 1.24
CA VAL A 391 16.38 5.15 0.52
C VAL A 391 16.72 4.68 -0.89
N VAL A 392 17.11 3.42 -1.06
CA VAL A 392 17.37 2.83 -2.38
C VAL A 392 16.12 2.81 -3.26
N TYR A 393 14.93 2.56 -2.68
CA TYR A 393 13.67 2.65 -3.42
C TYR A 393 13.44 4.07 -3.98
N HIS A 394 13.68 5.12 -3.19
CA HIS A 394 13.59 6.49 -3.69
C HIS A 394 14.67 6.81 -4.73
N LEU A 395 15.90 6.34 -4.55
CA LEU A 395 16.98 6.47 -5.52
C LEU A 395 16.62 5.82 -6.87
N GLN A 396 16.02 4.64 -6.87
CA GLN A 396 15.54 3.98 -8.09
C GLN A 396 14.38 4.74 -8.76
N THR A 397 13.51 5.36 -7.97
CA THR A 397 12.43 6.22 -8.46
C THR A 397 13.00 7.47 -9.16
N TYR A 398 13.99 8.11 -8.55
CA TYR A 398 14.75 9.18 -9.19
C TYR A 398 15.41 8.71 -10.49
N GLN A 399 16.10 7.57 -10.47
CA GLN A 399 16.80 7.04 -11.63
C GLN A 399 15.86 6.90 -12.84
N LYS A 400 14.64 6.39 -12.62
CA LYS A 400 13.61 6.28 -13.67
C LYS A 400 13.18 7.65 -14.18
N ALA A 401 12.84 8.58 -13.28
CA ALA A 401 12.39 9.92 -13.65
C ALA A 401 13.46 10.70 -14.43
N ALA A 402 14.70 10.69 -13.92
CA ALA A 402 15.85 11.32 -14.55
C ALA A 402 16.18 10.69 -15.91
N SER A 403 16.09 9.37 -16.06
CA SER A 403 16.31 8.70 -17.35
C SER A 403 15.29 9.14 -18.41
N VAL A 404 14.02 9.29 -18.03
CA VAL A 404 12.98 9.82 -18.93
C VAL A 404 13.30 11.26 -19.34
N PHE A 405 13.65 12.12 -18.38
CA PHE A 405 14.05 13.49 -18.67
C PHE A 405 15.24 13.56 -19.64
N ILE A 406 16.30 12.79 -19.38
CA ILE A 406 17.50 12.77 -20.23
C ILE A 406 17.16 12.30 -21.65
N SER A 407 16.35 11.25 -21.78
CA SER A 407 15.99 10.70 -23.10
C SER A 407 15.25 11.70 -24.00
N LYS A 408 14.48 12.62 -23.40
CA LYS A 408 13.77 13.69 -24.12
C LYS A 408 14.65 14.90 -24.42
N ASN A 409 15.77 15.06 -23.71
CA ASN A 409 16.58 16.27 -23.68
C ASN A 409 18.07 16.00 -23.90
N SER A 410 18.44 15.02 -24.73
CA SER A 410 19.82 14.50 -24.84
C SER A 410 20.88 15.56 -25.15
N ASP A 411 20.52 16.63 -25.86
CA ASP A 411 21.45 17.72 -26.23
C ASP A 411 21.54 18.84 -25.18
N ASN A 412 20.70 18.81 -24.14
CA ASN A 412 20.65 19.82 -23.09
C ASN A 412 21.83 19.70 -22.12
N GLY A 413 22.52 20.81 -21.84
CA GLY A 413 23.64 20.86 -20.90
C GLY A 413 23.28 20.46 -19.46
N ILE A 414 22.03 20.68 -19.02
CA ILE A 414 21.50 20.21 -17.73
C ILE A 414 21.28 18.70 -17.76
N ALA A 415 20.72 18.15 -18.85
CA ALA A 415 20.56 16.70 -19.00
C ALA A 415 21.92 15.97 -18.92
N LYS A 416 22.98 16.54 -19.53
CA LYS A 416 24.35 16.02 -19.40
C LYS A 416 24.88 16.06 -17.96
N LYS A 417 24.50 17.06 -17.15
CA LYS A 417 24.84 17.12 -15.73
C LYS A 417 24.08 16.04 -14.94
N ILE A 418 22.78 15.87 -15.18
CA ILE A 418 21.96 14.84 -14.51
C ILE A 418 22.43 13.43 -14.90
N GLN A 419 22.91 13.24 -16.14
CA GLN A 419 23.50 11.99 -16.59
C GLN A 419 24.70 11.56 -15.73
N SER A 420 25.45 12.47 -15.09
CA SER A 420 26.54 12.05 -14.19
C SER A 420 26.02 11.29 -12.96
N ILE A 421 24.82 11.63 -12.46
CA ILE A 421 24.17 10.89 -11.38
C ILE A 421 23.82 9.48 -11.87
N ILE A 422 23.23 9.36 -13.08
CA ILE A 422 22.91 8.05 -13.67
C ILE A 422 24.18 7.20 -13.85
N ASN A 423 25.26 7.80 -14.33
CA ASN A 423 26.55 7.12 -14.44
C ASN A 423 27.05 6.66 -13.06
N GLN A 424 26.83 7.44 -12.00
CA GLN A 424 27.19 7.07 -10.63
C GLN A 424 26.44 5.81 -10.15
N PHE A 425 25.16 5.64 -10.52
CA PHE A 425 24.42 4.40 -10.26
C PHE A 425 25.09 3.19 -10.93
N GLU A 426 25.47 3.34 -12.21
CA GLU A 426 26.07 2.28 -13.01
C GLU A 426 27.48 1.90 -12.55
N THR A 427 28.30 2.89 -12.18
CA THR A 427 29.67 2.66 -11.72
C THR A 427 29.73 2.08 -10.32
N THR A 428 28.87 2.55 -9.41
CA THR A 428 28.91 2.10 -8.01
C THR A 428 28.38 0.68 -7.86
N LYS A 429 27.31 0.34 -8.61
CA LYS A 429 26.54 -0.91 -8.55
C LYS A 429 26.00 -1.22 -7.16
N ARG A 430 24.69 -1.45 -7.04
CA ARG A 430 24.11 -1.86 -5.75
C ARG A 430 24.70 -3.22 -5.33
N PRO A 431 25.22 -3.35 -4.10
CA PRO A 431 25.76 -4.62 -3.62
C PRO A 431 24.65 -5.67 -3.50
N SER A 432 24.95 -6.90 -3.88
CA SER A 432 24.05 -8.04 -3.64
C SER A 432 24.31 -8.64 -2.25
N PRO A 433 23.26 -9.11 -1.55
CA PRO A 433 23.43 -9.86 -0.32
C PRO A 433 24.16 -11.19 -0.58
N SER A 434 24.88 -11.71 0.41
CA SER A 434 25.54 -13.01 0.29
C SER A 434 24.54 -14.16 0.23
N GLN A 435 24.95 -15.31 -0.30
CA GLN A 435 24.08 -16.49 -0.35
C GLN A 435 23.61 -16.93 1.04
N ALA A 436 24.45 -16.74 2.06
CA ALA A 436 24.10 -17.02 3.45
C ALA A 436 22.95 -16.14 3.95
N LEU A 437 22.99 -14.84 3.70
CA LEU A 437 21.90 -13.91 4.04
C LEU A 437 20.61 -14.24 3.28
N VAL A 438 20.72 -14.51 1.98
CA VAL A 438 19.55 -14.87 1.17
C VAL A 438 18.90 -16.16 1.67
N ALA A 439 19.70 -17.18 1.98
CA ALA A 439 19.19 -18.43 2.56
C ALA A 439 18.57 -18.19 3.95
N HIS A 440 19.19 -17.34 4.76
CA HIS A 440 18.70 -16.96 6.07
C HIS A 440 17.31 -16.30 5.99
N TRP A 441 17.14 -15.26 5.19
CA TRP A 441 15.84 -14.59 5.02
C TRP A 441 14.76 -15.51 4.46
N LYS A 442 15.11 -16.42 3.54
CA LYS A 442 14.17 -17.46 3.08
C LYS A 442 13.74 -18.39 4.22
N SER A 443 14.66 -18.79 5.09
CA SER A 443 14.33 -19.64 6.23
C SER A 443 13.34 -18.99 7.20
N LEU A 444 13.41 -17.66 7.37
CA LEU A 444 12.45 -16.89 8.18
C LEU A 444 11.06 -16.90 7.56
N GLN A 445 10.99 -16.84 6.22
CA GLN A 445 9.74 -16.91 5.48
C GLN A 445 9.10 -18.32 5.57
N ASP A 446 9.92 -19.38 5.50
CA ASP A 446 9.46 -20.78 5.46
C ASP A 446 8.99 -21.30 6.83
N LYS A 447 9.54 -20.81 7.95
CA LYS A 447 9.09 -21.13 9.31
C LYS A 447 7.59 -20.83 9.56
N LYS A 448 6.93 -20.12 8.64
CA LYS A 448 5.50 -19.77 8.65
C LYS A 448 4.59 -20.82 8.00
N ILE A 449 5.12 -21.74 7.19
CA ILE A 449 4.30 -22.79 6.53
C ILE A 449 4.09 -24.00 7.46
N THR A 450 4.94 -24.15 8.49
CA THR A 450 4.98 -25.31 9.40
C THR A 450 4.47 -25.06 10.82
N LYS A 451 4.02 -23.83 11.15
CA LYS A 451 3.31 -23.48 12.38
C LYS A 451 1.95 -22.90 12.03
#